data_AF-A0A849ATQ8-F1
#
_entry.id   AF-A0A849ATQ8-F1
#
_cell.length_a   1.000
_cell.length_b   1.000
_cell.length_c   1.000
_cell.angle_alpha   90.00
_cell.angle_beta   90.00
_cell.angle_gamma   90.00
#
_symmetry.space_group_name_H-M   'P 1'
#
loop_
_entity.id
_entity.type
_entity.pdbx_description
1 polymer ?
#
loop_
_entity_poly.entity_id
_entity_poly.type
_entity_poly.pdbx_seq_one_letter_code
_entity_poly.pdbx_strand_id
1 'polypeptide(L)'
;MIDLTKIVKDTIGAESFYPLEKIQNAIFSCDSTDINFAKDMLNTFKRNYEKLNQQIKNEDFYDDYYFDIEFKTLFLAIDRLYSLLGNSQSEEDRLDATIYQSYIRSQDKHLRAALEEL
;
A
#
# COMPACT_ATOMS: atom_id res chain seq x y z
N MET A 1 12.48 24.05 6.31
CA MET A 1 11.70 22.96 6.92
C MET A 1 10.89 22.35 5.81
N ILE A 2 11.07 21.07 5.55
CA ILE A 2 10.33 20.35 4.52
C ILE A 2 8.87 20.20 4.99
N ASP A 3 7.90 20.37 4.10
CA ASP A 3 6.49 20.19 4.43
C ASP A 3 6.10 18.74 4.17
N LEU A 4 6.25 17.90 5.19
CA LEU A 4 5.99 16.45 5.08
C LEU A 4 4.54 16.13 4.76
N THR A 5 3.60 16.90 5.33
CA THR A 5 2.18 16.77 5.03
C THR A 5 1.92 17.01 3.54
N LYS A 6 2.57 18.04 2.96
CA LYS A 6 2.48 18.30 1.52
C LYS A 6 3.12 17.18 0.70
N ILE A 7 4.30 16.68 1.07
CA ILE A 7 4.96 15.58 0.36
C ILE A 7 4.10 14.32 0.36
N VAL A 8 3.52 13.95 1.51
CA VAL A 8 2.61 12.82 1.65
C VAL A 8 1.39 12.99 0.72
N LYS A 9 0.75 14.17 0.74
CA LYS A 9 -0.40 14.46 -0.14
C LYS A 9 -0.04 14.45 -1.62
N ASP A 10 1.11 15.01 -2.00
CA ASP A 10 1.56 15.10 -3.39
C ASP A 10 1.99 13.73 -3.96
N THR A 11 2.43 12.80 -3.11
CA THR A 11 2.91 11.47 -3.53
C THR A 11 1.85 10.39 -3.45
N ILE A 12 1.23 10.19 -2.29
CA ILE A 12 0.27 9.11 -2.03
C ILE A 12 -1.19 9.59 -1.94
N GLY A 13 -1.43 10.87 -2.20
CA GLY A 13 -2.77 11.46 -2.22
C GLY A 13 -3.32 11.75 -0.83
N ALA A 14 -4.42 12.51 -0.78
CA ALA A 14 -5.09 12.86 0.47
C ALA A 14 -5.83 11.67 1.12
N GLU A 15 -6.26 10.70 0.33
CA GLU A 15 -7.04 9.55 0.80
C GLU A 15 -6.69 8.26 0.04
N SER A 16 -6.34 7.21 0.79
CA SER A 16 -6.14 5.86 0.27
C SER A 16 -7.39 4.97 0.36
N PHE A 17 -8.50 5.47 0.91
CA PHE A 17 -9.67 4.66 1.25
C PHE A 17 -10.28 3.96 0.01
N TYR A 18 -10.54 4.73 -1.05
CA TYR A 18 -11.17 4.22 -2.27
C TYR A 18 -10.39 3.07 -2.94
N PRO A 19 -9.08 3.19 -3.24
CA PRO A 19 -8.33 2.07 -3.83
C PRO A 19 -8.28 0.86 -2.91
N LEU A 20 -8.11 1.06 -1.59
CA LEU A 20 -8.06 -0.06 -0.63
C LEU A 20 -9.38 -0.82 -0.51
N GLU A 21 -10.52 -0.13 -0.63
CA GLU A 21 -11.85 -0.74 -0.65
C GLU A 21 -12.06 -1.56 -1.94
N LYS A 22 -11.67 -1.02 -3.10
CA LYS A 22 -11.78 -1.74 -4.37
C LYS A 22 -10.91 -2.99 -4.41
N ILE A 23 -9.69 -2.90 -3.88
CA ILE A 23 -8.80 -4.05 -3.74
C ILE A 23 -9.42 -5.12 -2.83
N GLN A 24 -10.06 -4.74 -1.73
CA GLN A 24 -10.73 -5.68 -0.84
C GLN A 24 -11.87 -6.42 -1.54
N ASN A 25 -12.70 -5.72 -2.30
CA ASN A 25 -13.82 -6.33 -3.02
C ASN A 25 -13.34 -7.34 -4.07
N ALA A 26 -12.20 -7.06 -4.72
CA ALA A 26 -11.64 -7.96 -5.73
C ALA A 26 -11.11 -9.29 -5.17
N ILE A 27 -10.83 -9.40 -3.86
CA ILE A 27 -10.40 -10.66 -3.22
C ILE A 27 -11.45 -11.77 -3.38
N PHE A 28 -12.73 -11.39 -3.35
CA PHE A 28 -13.85 -12.32 -3.45
C PHE A 28 -14.53 -12.30 -4.82
N SER A 29 -14.06 -11.46 -5.75
CA SER A 29 -14.65 -11.34 -7.08
C SER A 29 -14.23 -12.48 -7.99
N CYS A 30 -15.15 -12.89 -8.86
CA CYS A 30 -14.88 -13.78 -9.99
C CYS A 30 -14.84 -13.01 -11.33
N ASP A 31 -15.10 -11.70 -11.32
CA ASP A 31 -15.06 -10.85 -12.51
C ASP A 31 -13.63 -10.41 -12.80
N SER A 32 -13.10 -10.85 -13.94
CA SER A 32 -11.77 -10.48 -14.42
C SER A 32 -11.58 -8.96 -14.57
N THR A 33 -12.64 -8.20 -14.84
CA THR A 33 -12.61 -6.74 -14.97
C THR A 33 -12.31 -6.10 -13.62
N ASP A 34 -13.03 -6.50 -12.57
CA ASP A 34 -12.82 -6.01 -11.20
C ASP A 34 -11.44 -6.39 -10.69
N ILE A 35 -10.99 -7.62 -10.97
CA ILE A 35 -9.66 -8.11 -10.58
C ILE A 35 -8.56 -7.28 -11.25
N ASN A 36 -8.65 -7.06 -12.56
CA ASN A 36 -7.66 -6.28 -13.30
C ASN A 36 -7.64 -4.82 -12.82
N PHE A 37 -8.81 -4.24 -12.59
CA PHE A 37 -8.93 -2.90 -12.05
C PHE A 37 -8.30 -2.76 -10.65
N ALA A 38 -8.53 -3.72 -9.76
CA ALA A 38 -7.90 -3.76 -8.45
C ALA A 38 -6.37 -3.93 -8.53
N LYS A 39 -5.89 -4.75 -9.46
CA LYS A 39 -4.44 -4.90 -9.73
C LYS A 39 -3.81 -3.59 -10.19
N ASP A 40 -4.47 -2.83 -11.06
CA ASP A 40 -4.00 -1.53 -11.52
C ASP A 40 -3.97 -0.50 -10.39
N MET A 41 -4.99 -0.49 -9.52
CA MET A 41 -5.01 0.33 -8.31
C MET A 41 -3.88 -0.02 -7.35
N LEU A 42 -3.66 -1.32 -7.10
CA LEU A 42 -2.62 -1.80 -6.21
C LEU A 42 -1.21 -1.47 -6.74
N ASN A 43 -0.99 -1.57 -8.05
CA ASN A 43 0.25 -1.13 -8.70
C ASN A 43 0.47 0.38 -8.60
N THR A 44 -0.59 1.17 -8.80
CA THR A 44 -0.52 2.63 -8.65
C THR A 44 -0.19 3.01 -7.21
N PHE A 45 -0.83 2.34 -6.26
CA PHE A 45 -0.57 2.50 -4.83
C PHE A 45 0.90 2.20 -4.49
N LYS A 46 1.44 1.07 -4.97
CA LYS A 46 2.86 0.72 -4.80
C LYS A 46 3.79 1.82 -5.33
N ARG A 47 3.58 2.26 -6.57
CA ARG A 47 4.41 3.29 -7.22
C ARG A 47 4.40 4.62 -6.47
N ASN A 48 3.27 4.98 -5.88
CA ASN A 48 3.15 6.20 -5.08
C ASN A 48 3.98 6.10 -3.80
N TYR A 49 3.96 4.94 -3.12
CA TYR A 49 4.80 4.70 -1.94
C TYR A 49 6.29 4.57 -2.29
N GLU A 50 6.64 4.02 -3.45
CA GLU A 50 8.02 4.03 -3.95
C GLU A 50 8.52 5.46 -4.14
N LYS A 51 7.71 6.35 -4.74
CA LYS A 51 8.04 7.78 -4.88
C LYS A 51 8.19 8.47 -3.52
N LEU A 52 7.26 8.22 -2.60
CA LEU A 52 7.35 8.77 -1.24
C LEU A 52 8.66 8.36 -0.58
N ASN A 53 8.98 7.05 -0.57
CA ASN A 53 10.22 6.55 -0.01
C ASN A 53 11.45 7.23 -0.65
N GLN A 54 11.49 7.35 -1.97
CA GLN A 54 12.59 8.03 -2.68
C GLN A 54 12.73 9.50 -2.28
N GLN A 55 11.63 10.21 -2.04
CA GLN A 55 11.65 11.61 -1.66
C GLN A 55 12.13 11.83 -0.23
N ILE A 56 11.79 10.95 0.71
CA ILE A 56 12.13 11.13 2.12
C ILE A 56 13.44 10.44 2.54
N LYS A 57 13.97 9.51 1.73
CA LYS A 57 15.12 8.67 2.09
C LYS A 57 16.43 9.43 2.38
N ASN A 58 16.58 10.64 1.87
CA ASN A 58 17.78 11.44 2.09
C ASN A 58 17.57 12.58 3.10
N GLU A 59 16.42 12.61 3.77
CA GLU A 59 16.10 13.65 4.73
C GLU A 59 16.67 13.32 6.12
N ASP A 60 17.06 14.34 6.88
CA ASP A 60 17.76 14.17 8.17
C ASP A 60 16.92 13.42 9.23
N PHE A 61 15.58 13.41 9.10
CA PHE A 61 14.69 12.69 10.00
C PHE A 61 14.50 11.20 9.62
N TYR A 62 15.04 10.77 8.46
CA TYR A 62 14.83 9.42 7.98
C TYR A 62 15.60 8.41 8.83
N ASP A 63 14.87 7.64 9.62
CA ASP A 63 15.40 6.50 10.35
C ASP A 63 15.49 5.28 9.42
N ASP A 64 16.72 4.98 8.97
CA ASP A 64 17.08 3.83 8.14
C ASP A 64 16.71 2.47 8.76
N TYR A 65 16.47 2.39 10.06
CA TYR A 65 15.99 1.17 10.70
C TYR A 65 14.46 1.10 10.62
N TYR A 66 13.77 2.18 10.99
CA TYR A 66 12.31 2.20 11.03
C TYR A 66 11.68 2.23 9.63
N PHE A 67 11.89 3.30 8.86
CA PHE A 67 11.19 3.50 7.59
C PHE A 67 11.55 2.44 6.56
N ASP A 68 12.81 2.02 6.53
CA ASP A 68 13.32 1.03 5.59
C ASP A 68 12.64 -0.35 5.80
N ILE A 69 12.31 -0.71 7.06
CA ILE A 69 11.47 -1.88 7.36
C ILE A 69 10.03 -1.65 6.91
N GLU A 70 9.41 -0.53 7.30
CA GLU A 70 8.01 -0.23 7.02
C GLU A 70 7.68 -0.20 5.51
N PHE A 71 8.57 0.37 4.69
CA PHE A 71 8.41 0.35 3.23
C PHE A 71 8.64 -1.05 2.65
N LYS A 72 9.67 -1.79 3.11
CA LYS A 72 9.94 -3.14 2.59
C LYS A 72 8.80 -4.10 2.87
N THR A 73 8.23 -4.07 4.08
CA THR A 73 7.09 -4.91 4.45
C THR A 73 5.83 -4.51 3.70
N LEU A 74 5.59 -3.20 3.51
CA LEU A 74 4.49 -2.71 2.66
C LEU A 74 4.60 -3.24 1.24
N PHE A 75 5.77 -3.10 0.60
CA PHE A 75 5.98 -3.55 -0.78
C PHE A 75 5.84 -5.07 -0.91
N LEU A 76 6.35 -5.83 0.06
CA LEU A 76 6.16 -7.27 0.10
C LEU A 76 4.68 -7.65 0.18
N ALA A 77 3.91 -7.01 1.07
CA ALA A 77 2.49 -7.28 1.22
C ALA A 77 1.70 -6.96 -0.06
N ILE A 78 2.05 -5.84 -0.72
CA ILE A 78 1.46 -5.47 -2.01
C ILE A 78 1.76 -6.54 -3.06
N ASP A 79 3.02 -6.98 -3.20
CA ASP A 79 3.40 -7.98 -4.20
C ASP A 79 2.71 -9.33 -3.96
N ARG A 80 2.56 -9.72 -2.68
CA ARG A 80 1.82 -10.93 -2.30
C ARG A 80 0.34 -10.81 -2.64
N LEU A 81 -0.32 -9.72 -2.26
CA LEU A 81 -1.72 -9.49 -2.60
C LEU A 81 -1.95 -9.46 -4.11
N TYR A 82 -1.07 -8.79 -4.86
CA TYR A 82 -1.13 -8.74 -6.32
C TYR A 82 -1.10 -10.16 -6.92
N SER A 83 -0.21 -11.01 -6.41
CA SER A 83 -0.07 -12.39 -6.88
C SER A 83 -1.30 -13.26 -6.58
N LEU A 84 -2.01 -12.99 -5.48
CA LEU A 84 -3.20 -13.72 -5.07
C LEU A 84 -4.46 -13.27 -5.80
N LEU A 85 -4.59 -11.99 -6.13
CA LEU A 85 -5.74 -11.46 -6.86
C LEU A 85 -5.97 -12.19 -8.19
N GLY A 86 -7.13 -12.82 -8.34
CA GLY A 86 -7.51 -13.63 -9.51
C GLY A 86 -6.83 -14.99 -9.62
N ASN A 87 -5.95 -15.34 -8.70
CA ASN A 87 -5.28 -16.64 -8.63
C ASN A 87 -5.66 -17.45 -7.37
N SER A 88 -6.40 -16.86 -6.42
CA SER A 88 -6.88 -17.55 -5.22
C SER A 88 -7.88 -18.65 -5.57
N GLN A 89 -7.42 -19.90 -5.58
CA GLN A 89 -8.26 -21.07 -5.90
C GLN A 89 -8.86 -21.70 -4.65
N SER A 90 -8.26 -21.47 -3.48
CA SER A 90 -8.67 -22.02 -2.19
C SER A 90 -9.21 -20.95 -1.23
N GLU A 91 -9.84 -21.39 -0.14
CA GLU A 91 -10.21 -20.52 0.99
C GLU A 91 -8.97 -19.95 1.68
N GLU A 92 -7.89 -20.75 1.81
CA GLU A 92 -6.62 -20.31 2.37
C GLU A 92 -6.01 -19.14 1.59
N ASP A 93 -6.01 -19.21 0.25
CA ASP A 93 -5.51 -18.10 -0.59
C ASP A 93 -6.31 -16.80 -0.38
N ARG A 94 -7.61 -16.91 -0.12
CA ARG A 94 -8.48 -15.75 0.14
C ARG A 94 -8.23 -15.17 1.52
N LEU A 95 -7.97 -16.02 2.51
CA LEU A 95 -7.57 -15.60 3.85
C LEU A 95 -6.22 -14.88 3.80
N ASP A 96 -5.24 -15.43 3.10
CA ASP A 96 -3.94 -14.80 2.90
C ASP A 96 -4.09 -13.44 2.20
N ALA A 97 -4.88 -13.36 1.13
CA ALA A 97 -5.16 -12.09 0.47
C ALA A 97 -5.82 -11.07 1.42
N THR A 98 -6.73 -11.52 2.28
CA THR A 98 -7.39 -10.69 3.29
C THR A 98 -6.40 -10.19 4.35
N ILE A 99 -5.47 -11.04 4.79
CA ILE A 99 -4.40 -10.69 5.72
C ILE A 99 -3.51 -9.61 5.11
N TYR A 100 -3.04 -9.80 3.86
CA TYR A 100 -2.21 -8.81 3.18
C TYR A 100 -2.94 -7.49 2.94
N GLN A 101 -4.22 -7.52 2.55
CA GLN A 101 -5.01 -6.31 2.37
C GLN A 101 -5.19 -5.53 3.69
N SER A 102 -5.47 -6.25 4.78
CA SER A 102 -5.61 -5.66 6.12
C SER A 102 -4.29 -5.05 6.59
N TYR A 103 -3.17 -5.74 6.34
CA TYR A 103 -1.85 -5.24 6.66
C TYR A 103 -1.53 -3.95 5.87
N ILE A 104 -1.75 -3.94 4.54
CA ILE A 104 -1.53 -2.75 3.70
C ILE A 104 -2.33 -1.55 4.23
N ARG A 105 -3.60 -1.76 4.61
CA ARG A 105 -4.45 -0.69 5.17
C ARG A 105 -3.91 -0.15 6.50
N SER A 106 -3.44 -1.02 7.38
CA SER A 106 -2.82 -0.60 8.64
C SER A 106 -1.53 0.17 8.39
N GLN A 107 -0.71 -0.31 7.45
CA GLN A 107 0.59 0.24 7.11
C GLN A 107 0.47 1.61 6.43
N ASP A 108 -0.53 1.80 5.57
CA ASP A 108 -0.87 3.11 4.98
C ASP A 108 -1.12 4.15 6.07
N LYS A 109 -1.98 3.81 7.03
CA LYS A 109 -2.32 4.68 8.16
C LYS A 109 -1.10 4.99 9.03
N HIS A 110 -0.29 3.97 9.35
CA HIS A 110 0.90 4.14 10.19
C HIS A 110 1.94 5.05 9.53
N LEU A 111 2.28 4.82 8.26
CA LEU A 111 3.25 5.66 7.54
C LEU A 111 2.78 7.10 7.40
N ARG A 112 1.47 7.32 7.15
CA ARG A 112 0.90 8.67 7.11
C ARG A 112 1.04 9.38 8.45
N ALA A 113 0.62 8.74 9.55
CA ALA A 113 0.72 9.33 10.89
C ALA A 113 2.19 9.62 11.26
N ALA A 114 3.10 8.67 11.05
CA ALA A 114 4.51 8.83 11.35
C ALA A 114 5.16 10.01 10.61
N LEU A 115 4.74 10.28 9.37
CA LEU A 115 5.28 11.39 8.57
C LEU A 115 4.57 12.73 8.84
N GLU A 116 3.30 12.72 9.22
CA GLU A 116 2.55 13.94 9.55
C GLU A 116 2.83 14.46 10.97
N GLU A 117 3.33 13.59 11.87
CA GLU A 117 3.70 13.92 13.26
C GLU A 117 5.16 14.43 13.41
N LEU A 118 5.99 14.30 12.38
CA LEU A 118 7.39 14.78 12.32
C LEU A 118 7.49 16.26 11.91
#